data_AF-S4PKA4-F1
#
_entry.id   AF-S4PKA4-F1
#
_cell.length_a   1.000
_cell.length_b   1.000
_cell.length_c   1.000
_cell.angle_alpha   90.00
_cell.angle_beta   90.00
_cell.angle_gamma   90.00
#
_symmetry.space_group_name_H-M   'P 1'
#
loop_
_entity.id
_entity.type
_entity.pdbx_description
1 polymer ?
#
loop_
_entity_poly.entity_id
_entity_poly.type
_entity_poly.pdbx_seq_one_letter_code
_entity_poly.pdbx_strand_id
1 'polypeptide(L)' 'RDAAVEQAVLKELAEHARKCGLEKFEVPAAVKLCTEVWSPDMGLVTAAFKIKRKDIQERYKEDIKRMYAS' A
#
# COMPACT_ATOMS: atom_id res chain seq x y z
N ARG A 1 10.72 8.66 8.05
CA ARG A 1 9.50 7.81 7.88
C ARG A 1 8.81 7.83 9.23
N ASP A 2 7.58 8.30 9.27
CA ASP A 2 6.87 8.54 10.53
C ASP A 2 5.98 7.33 10.84
N ALA A 3 6.41 6.53 11.81
CA ALA A 3 5.69 5.34 12.24
C ALA A 3 4.31 5.69 12.82
N ALA A 4 4.14 6.87 13.42
CA ALA A 4 2.85 7.31 13.95
C ALA A 4 1.85 7.56 12.81
N VAL A 5 2.31 8.12 11.68
CA VAL A 5 1.45 8.34 10.51
C VAL A 5 1.07 7.01 9.84
N GLU A 6 2.01 6.06 9.70
CA GLU A 6 1.71 4.73 9.17
C GLU A 6 0.68 3.98 10.04
N GLN A 7 0.80 4.08 11.37
CA GLN A 7 -0.18 3.52 12.31
C GLN A 7 -1.55 4.19 12.23
N ALA A 8 -1.59 5.52 12.11
CA ALA A 8 -2.84 6.27 11.94
C ALA A 8 -3.58 5.85 10.67
N VAL A 9 -2.86 5.71 9.55
CA VAL A 9 -3.45 5.26 8.28
C VAL A 9 -3.96 3.82 8.36
N LEU A 10 -3.21 2.90 9.01
CA LEU A 10 -3.70 1.53 9.24
C LEU A 10 -5.00 1.50 10.03
N LYS A 11 -5.10 2.32 11.07
CA LYS A 11 -6.32 2.42 11.89
C LYS A 11 -7.51 2.89 11.05
N GLU A 12 -7.34 3.95 10.27
CA GLU A 12 -8.39 4.46 9.38
C GLU A 12 -8.85 3.41 8.34
N LEU A 13 -7.90 2.67 7.73
CA LEU A 13 -8.21 1.60 6.78
C LEU A 13 -9.01 0.47 7.45
N ALA A 14 -8.62 0.06 8.66
CA ALA A 14 -9.32 -0.99 9.41
C ALA A 14 -10.74 -0.55 9.84
N GLU A 15 -10.90 0.72 10.23
CA GLU A 15 -12.21 1.30 10.53
C GLU A 15 -13.10 1.36 9.29
N HIS A 16 -12.56 1.78 8.15
CA HIS A 16 -13.28 1.81 6.88
C HIS A 16 -13.69 0.40 6.42
N ALA A 17 -12.79 -0.56 6.48
CA ALA A 17 -13.08 -1.96 6.11
C ALA A 17 -14.21 -2.55 6.95
N ARG A 18 -14.23 -2.27 8.26
CA ARG A 18 -15.31 -2.69 9.17
C ARG A 18 -16.65 -2.05 8.81
N LYS A 19 -16.66 -0.76 8.45
CA LYS A 19 -17.87 -0.05 7.98
C LYS A 19 -18.41 -0.65 6.68
N CYS A 20 -17.52 -1.15 5.82
CA CYS A 20 -17.86 -1.81 4.56
C CYS A 20 -18.20 -3.30 4.72
N GLY A 21 -18.11 -3.87 5.93
CA GLY A 21 -18.41 -5.28 6.18
C GLY A 21 -17.38 -6.26 5.59
N LEU A 22 -16.13 -5.83 5.41
CA LEU A 22 -15.05 -6.69 4.91
C LEU A 22 -14.59 -7.68 5.97
N GLU A 23 -14.18 -8.86 5.52
CA GLU A 23 -13.60 -9.89 6.36
C GLU A 23 -12.18 -9.50 6.83
N LYS A 24 -11.75 -10.05 7.97
CA LYS A 24 -10.45 -9.69 8.57
C LYS A 24 -9.26 -9.93 7.63
N PHE A 25 -9.33 -10.97 6.79
CA PHE A 25 -8.26 -11.30 5.83
C PHE A 25 -8.21 -10.35 4.61
N GLU A 26 -9.24 -9.53 4.41
CA GLU A 26 -9.28 -8.50 3.36
C GLU A 26 -8.65 -7.18 3.84
N VAL A 27 -8.40 -7.03 5.14
CA VAL A 27 -7.86 -5.81 5.75
C VAL A 27 -6.32 -5.83 5.74
N PRO A 28 -5.64 -4.80 5.21
CA PRO A 28 -4.18 -4.72 5.26
C PRO A 28 -3.64 -4.71 6.68
N ALA A 29 -2.62 -5.54 6.95
CA ALA A 29 -1.95 -5.61 8.26
C ALA A 29 -0.75 -4.65 8.39
N ALA A 30 -0.13 -4.29 7.26
CA ALA A 30 0.99 -3.36 7.19
C ALA A 30 0.86 -2.47 5.94
N VAL A 31 1.30 -1.22 6.04
CA VAL A 31 1.31 -0.27 4.93
C VAL A 31 2.63 0.48 4.86
N LYS A 32 2.98 0.87 3.64
CA LYS A 32 4.08 1.79 3.38
C LYS A 32 3.52 3.07 2.78
N LEU A 33 3.80 4.20 3.42
CA LEU A 33 3.54 5.51 2.79
C LEU A 33 4.66 5.85 1.82
N CYS A 34 4.31 6.02 0.55
CA CYS A 34 5.19 6.43 -0.53
C CYS A 34 5.02 7.93 -0.77
N THR A 35 6.12 8.68 -0.77
CA THR A 35 6.10 10.13 -1.07
C THR A 35 6.11 10.41 -2.57
N GLU A 36 6.54 9.43 -3.36
CA GLU A 36 6.58 9.53 -4.82
C GLU A 36 5.19 9.26 -5.42
N VAL A 37 4.75 10.13 -6.33
CA VAL A 37 3.53 9.92 -7.10
C VAL A 37 3.85 9.00 -8.27
N TRP A 38 3.06 7.94 -8.46
CA TRP A 38 3.25 7.04 -9.59
C TRP A 38 2.76 7.67 -10.89
N SER A 39 3.63 7.69 -11.88
CA SER A 39 3.34 8.23 -13.21
C SER A 39 3.54 7.17 -14.31
N PRO A 40 2.93 7.37 -15.50
CA PRO A 40 3.10 6.43 -16.62
C PRO A 40 4.54 6.31 -17.12
N ASP A 41 5.32 7.40 -17.07
CA ASP A 41 6.74 7.44 -17.47
C ASP A 41 7.64 6.62 -16.55
N MET A 42 7.31 6.52 -15.26
CA MET A 42 7.96 5.60 -14.32
C MET A 42 7.63 4.12 -14.60
N GLY A 43 6.65 3.86 -15.46
CA GLY A 43 6.20 2.50 -15.78
C GLY A 43 5.41 1.83 -14.67
N LEU A 44 5.00 2.54 -13.61
CA LEU A 44 4.26 1.98 -12.47
C LEU A 44 2.74 1.98 -12.68
N VAL A 45 2.25 2.83 -13.57
CA VAL A 45 0.85 2.88 -13.98
C VAL A 45 0.72 2.91 -15.51
N THR A 46 -0.47 2.65 -16.02
CA THR A 46 -0.80 2.88 -17.44
C THR A 46 -1.03 4.36 -17.70
N ALA A 47 -1.13 4.77 -18.97
CA ALA A 47 -1.50 6.15 -19.34
C ALA A 47 -2.85 6.60 -18.75
N ALA A 48 -3.73 5.65 -18.41
CA ALA A 48 -5.01 5.89 -17.73
C ALA A 48 -4.93 5.68 -16.21
N PHE A 49 -3.73 5.68 -15.62
CA PHE A 49 -3.47 5.52 -14.19
C PHE A 49 -3.95 4.19 -13.58
N LYS A 50 -4.12 3.13 -14.39
CA LYS A 50 -4.31 1.77 -13.85
C LYS A 50 -2.98 1.24 -13.31
N ILE A 51 -3.02 0.67 -12.11
CA ILE A 51 -1.86 0.08 -11.43
C ILE A 51 -1.26 -1.07 -12.25
N LYS A 52 0.05 -1.01 -12.50
CA LYS A 52 0.82 -2.15 -13.04
C LYS A 52 1.39 -2.96 -11.88
N ARG A 53 0.62 -3.95 -11.43
CA ARG A 53 0.88 -4.71 -10.19
C ARG A 53 2.29 -5.30 -10.11
N LYS A 54 2.74 -5.95 -11.19
CA LYS A 54 4.06 -6.62 -11.24
C LYS A 54 5.21 -5.61 -11.08
N ASP A 55 5.15 -4.49 -11.79
CA ASP A 55 6.19 -3.47 -11.77
C ASP A 55 6.26 -2.76 -10.41
N ILE A 56 5.10 -2.46 -9.81
CA ILE A 56 5.01 -1.91 -8.45
C ILE A 56 5.55 -2.90 -7.43
N GLN A 57 5.18 -4.17 -7.53
CA GLN A 57 5.67 -5.21 -6.61
C GLN A 57 7.20 -5.33 -6.68
N GLU A 58 7.80 -5.29 -7.87
CA GLU A 58 9.27 -5.37 -7.99
C GLU A 58 9.94 -4.09 -7.47
N ARG A 59 9.39 -2.90 -7.79
CA ARG A 59 9.92 -1.61 -7.32
C ARG A 59 9.97 -1.48 -5.81
N TYR A 60 8.99 -2.05 -5.10
CA TYR A 60 8.86 -1.98 -3.63
C TYR A 60 9.13 -3.30 -2.92
N LYS A 61 9.72 -4.28 -3.61
CA LYS A 61 9.95 -5.64 -3.10
C LYS A 61 10.65 -5.66 -1.74
N GLU A 62 11.69 -4.85 -1.57
CA GLU A 62 12.44 -4.79 -0.31
C GLU A 62 11.65 -4.11 0.81
N ASP A 63 10.83 -3.11 0.49
CA ASP A 63 9.91 -2.51 1.47
C ASP A 63 8.83 -3.50 1.91
N ILE A 64 8.25 -4.26 0.97
CA ILE A 64 7.26 -5.31 1.24
C ILE A 64 7.88 -6.40 2.11
N LYS A 65 9.06 -6.92 1.75
CA LYS A 65 9.78 -7.90 2.57
C LYS A 65 10.00 -7.39 3.98
N ARG A 66 10.50 -6.16 4.15
CA ARG A 66 10.76 -5.58 5.46
C ARG A 66 9.49 -5.42 6.30
N MET A 67 8.34 -5.09 5.69
CA MET A 67 7.06 -5.00 6.41
C MET A 67 6.60 -6.35 6.98
N TYR A 68 6.96 -7.46 6.33
CA TYR A 68 6.53 -8.81 6.69
C TYR A 68 7.71 -9.71 7.14
N ALA A 69 8.84 -9.13 7.51
CA ALA A 69 10.04 -9.89 7.94
C ALA A 69 9.96 -10.38 9.39
N SER A 70 8.75 -10.52 9.96
CA SER A 70 8.49 -10.91 11.34
C SER A 70 7.65 -12.16 11.40
#